data_AF-A0A319BVM7-F1
#
_entry.id   AF-A0A319BVM7-F1
#
_cell.length_a   1.000
_cell.length_b   1.000
_cell.length_c   1.000
_cell.angle_alpha   90.00
_cell.angle_beta   90.00
_cell.angle_gamma   90.00
#
_symmetry.space_group_name_H-M   'P 1'
#
loop_
_entity.id
_entity.type
_entity.pdbx_description
1 polymer ?
#
loop_
_entity_poly.entity_id
_entity_poly.type
_entity_poly.pdbx_seq_one_letter_code
_entity_poly.pdbx_strand_id
1 'polypeptide(L)'
;MMNLEKQLRAFQVIIQKSTIRVVCPQCLQGFPRADVLYRHFKTEGDNIHKGLSMRKVDFKKFLDCYQEALGASVPAEKLRYGFECFEVMFVVENYANDAERARLNISSQSSEAYGNELSAEA
;
A
#
# COMPACT_ATOMS: atom_id res chain seq x y z
N MET A 1 -6.24 -15.13 21.42
CA MET A 1 -7.08 -14.85 20.22
C MET A 1 -8.36 -14.09 20.56
N MET A 2 -9.18 -14.52 21.53
CA MET A 2 -10.46 -13.85 21.88
C MET A 2 -10.37 -12.35 22.23
N ASN A 3 -9.28 -11.90 22.86
CA ASN A 3 -9.09 -10.48 23.20
C ASN A 3 -8.79 -9.62 21.95
N LEU A 4 -8.00 -10.15 21.02
CA LEU A 4 -7.64 -9.45 19.79
C LEU A 4 -8.86 -9.29 18.88
N GLU A 5 -9.67 -10.34 18.72
CA GLU A 5 -10.92 -10.27 17.96
C GLU A 5 -11.90 -9.22 18.52
N LYS A 6 -12.02 -9.14 19.85
CA LYS A 6 -12.82 -8.10 20.51
C LYS A 6 -12.28 -6.70 20.25
N GLN A 7 -10.97 -6.51 20.36
CA GLN A 7 -10.30 -5.23 20.07
C GLN A 7 -10.48 -4.82 18.60
N LEU A 8 -10.30 -5.74 17.65
CA LEU A 8 -10.48 -5.47 16.22
C LEU A 8 -11.92 -5.07 15.90
N ARG A 9 -12.92 -5.77 16.46
CA ARG A 9 -14.33 -5.38 16.30
C ARG A 9 -14.60 -3.97 16.86
N ALA A 10 -14.03 -3.65 18.02
CA ALA A 10 -14.19 -2.32 18.61
C ALA A 10 -13.57 -1.23 17.70
N PHE A 11 -12.35 -1.45 17.20
CA PHE A 11 -11.71 -0.53 16.25
C PHE A 11 -12.50 -0.38 14.95
N GLN A 12 -13.05 -1.47 14.42
CA GLN A 12 -13.90 -1.41 13.23
C GLN A 12 -15.13 -0.51 13.47
N VAL A 13 -15.81 -0.65 14.60
CA VAL A 13 -16.95 0.21 14.96
C VAL A 13 -16.52 1.67 15.13
N ILE A 14 -15.36 1.93 15.76
CA ILE A 14 -14.82 3.28 15.93
C ILE A 14 -14.53 3.91 14.57
N ILE A 15 -13.85 3.19 13.67
CA ILE A 15 -13.50 3.67 12.33
C ILE A 15 -14.77 3.97 11.53
N GLN A 16 -15.75 3.06 11.55
CA GLN A 16 -17.03 3.25 10.85
C GLN A 16 -17.83 4.47 11.36
N LYS A 17 -17.70 4.81 12.64
CA LYS A 17 -18.32 6.01 13.23
C LYS A 17 -17.45 7.26 13.14
N SER A 18 -16.20 7.11 12.73
CA SER A 18 -15.29 8.24 12.53
C SER A 18 -15.58 8.95 11.22
N THR A 19 -14.99 10.14 11.04
CA THR A 19 -15.03 10.83 9.76
C THR A 19 -14.04 10.28 8.74
N ILE A 20 -13.24 9.27 9.08
CA ILE A 20 -12.17 8.76 8.21
C ILE A 20 -12.81 7.94 7.08
N ARG A 21 -12.62 8.39 5.84
CA ARG A 21 -13.11 7.70 4.64
C ARG A 21 -12.00 7.07 3.83
N VAL A 22 -10.88 7.78 3.70
CA VAL A 22 -9.73 7.35 2.90
C VAL A 22 -8.45 7.45 3.71
N VAL A 23 -7.45 6.66 3.38
CA VAL A 23 -6.16 6.62 4.07
C VAL A 23 -5.02 6.75 3.07
N CYS A 24 -3.90 7.32 3.53
CA CYS A 24 -2.64 7.18 2.82
C CYS A 24 -2.08 5.77 3.10
N PRO A 25 -1.84 4.92 2.09
CA PRO A 25 -1.31 3.57 2.31
C PRO A 25 0.12 3.58 2.85
N GLN A 26 0.90 4.65 2.60
CA GLN A 26 2.28 4.77 3.09
C GLN A 26 2.34 5.19 4.56
N CYS A 27 1.53 6.17 4.96
CA CYS A 27 1.55 6.74 6.31
C CYS A 27 0.54 6.12 7.26
N LEU A 28 -0.44 5.36 6.75
CA LEU A 28 -1.65 4.93 7.47
C LEU A 28 -2.44 6.08 8.10
N GLN A 29 -2.24 7.30 7.60
CA GLN A 29 -2.97 8.49 8.04
C GLN A 29 -4.36 8.52 7.41
N GLY A 30 -5.39 8.75 8.25
CA GLY A 30 -6.78 8.86 7.84
C GLY A 30 -7.19 10.27 7.44
N PHE A 31 -8.05 10.36 6.42
CA PHE A 31 -8.60 11.61 5.90
C PHE A 31 -10.11 11.50 5.66
N PRO A 32 -10.87 12.59 5.86
CA PRO A 32 -12.32 12.57 5.66
C PRO A 32 -12.75 12.69 4.20
N ARG A 33 -11.88 13.19 3.32
CA ARG A 33 -12.20 13.44 1.92
C ARG A 33 -10.99 13.17 1.02
N ALA A 34 -11.25 12.71 -0.20
CA ALA A 34 -10.22 12.38 -1.17
C ALA A 34 -9.41 13.59 -1.64
N ASP A 35 -10.01 14.78 -1.75
CA ASP A 35 -9.29 16.00 -2.14
C ASP A 35 -8.18 16.38 -1.13
N VAL A 36 -8.43 16.15 0.16
CA VAL A 36 -7.46 16.36 1.24
C VAL A 36 -6.34 15.32 1.16
N LEU A 37 -6.67 14.05 0.88
CA LEU A 37 -5.68 13.00 0.65
C LEU A 37 -4.77 13.31 -0.55
N TYR A 38 -5.34 13.72 -1.69
CA TYR A 38 -4.55 14.10 -2.86
C TYR A 38 -3.69 15.34 -2.63
N ARG A 39 -4.10 16.24 -1.72
CA ARG A 39 -3.26 17.36 -1.29
C ARG A 39 -2.08 16.88 -0.46
N HIS A 40 -2.31 15.95 0.45
CA HIS A 40 -1.24 15.31 1.22
C HIS A 40 -0.21 14.67 0.28
N PHE A 41 -0.63 13.90 -0.73
CA PHE A 41 0.28 13.32 -1.73
C PHE A 41 1.18 14.34 -2.47
N LYS A 42 0.72 15.58 -2.61
CA LYS A 42 1.48 16.66 -3.26
C LYS A 42 2.37 17.45 -2.29
N THR A 43 2.07 17.35 -1.00
CA THR A 43 2.78 18.08 0.06
C THR A 43 3.97 17.26 0.57
N GLU A 44 3.81 15.94 0.62
CA GLU A 44 4.91 15.03 0.97
C GLU A 44 5.96 15.00 -0.15
N GLY A 45 7.23 15.07 0.25
CA GLY A 45 8.36 15.23 -0.67
C GLY A 45 8.95 13.92 -1.21
N ASP A 46 8.45 12.77 -0.80
CA ASP A 46 8.99 11.47 -1.22
C ASP A 46 8.36 10.93 -2.51
N ASN A 47 9.08 9.96 -3.10
CA ASN A 47 8.70 9.37 -4.38
C ASN A 47 7.42 8.55 -4.31
N ILE A 48 7.10 7.93 -3.17
CA ILE A 48 5.91 7.09 -3.00
C ILE A 48 4.67 7.98 -3.04
N HIS A 49 4.60 9.03 -2.22
CA HIS A 49 3.47 9.97 -2.22
C HIS A 49 3.29 10.64 -3.58
N LYS A 50 4.39 11.06 -4.20
CA LYS A 50 4.36 11.60 -5.57
C LYS A 50 3.74 10.59 -6.54
N GLY A 51 4.13 9.32 -6.49
CA GLY A 51 3.56 8.24 -7.30
C GLY A 51 2.08 7.97 -7.02
N LEU A 52 1.64 8.01 -5.76
CA LEU A 52 0.24 7.83 -5.38
C LEU A 52 -0.69 8.90 -5.99
N SER A 53 -0.15 10.08 -6.31
CA SER A 53 -0.89 11.14 -7.01
C SER A 53 -1.03 10.92 -8.52
N MET A 54 -0.29 9.98 -9.10
CA MET A 54 -0.11 9.86 -10.56
C MET A 54 -1.12 8.98 -11.28
N ARG A 55 -2.15 8.44 -10.61
CA ARG A 55 -3.08 7.47 -11.22
C ARG A 55 -3.59 7.83 -12.62
N LYS A 56 -3.91 9.10 -12.87
CA LYS A 56 -4.44 9.59 -14.15
C LYS A 56 -3.37 9.92 -15.20
N VAL A 57 -2.12 10.14 -14.76
CA VAL A 57 -1.01 10.62 -15.59
C VAL A 57 -0.11 9.46 -15.99
N ASP A 58 0.22 8.61 -15.02
CA ASP A 58 1.07 7.44 -15.16
C ASP A 58 0.53 6.34 -14.24
N PHE A 59 -0.33 5.49 -14.80
CA PHE A 59 -0.97 4.42 -14.04
C PHE A 59 0.04 3.36 -13.56
N LYS A 60 1.07 3.08 -14.37
CA LYS A 60 2.09 2.09 -14.01
C LYS A 60 2.85 2.56 -12.77
N LYS A 61 3.38 3.79 -12.81
CA LYS A 61 4.08 4.37 -11.66
C LYS A 61 3.20 4.48 -10.43
N PHE A 62 1.93 4.83 -10.62
CA PHE A 62 0.96 4.82 -9.53
C PHE A 62 0.81 3.42 -8.91
N LEU A 63 0.66 2.38 -9.73
CA LEU A 63 0.47 1.02 -9.25
C LEU A 63 1.71 0.50 -8.51
N ASP A 64 2.91 0.77 -9.05
CA ASP A 64 4.18 0.39 -8.43
C ASP A 64 4.30 1.02 -7.01
N CYS A 65 4.11 2.33 -6.90
CA CYS A 65 4.15 3.03 -5.61
C CYS A 65 3.01 2.61 -4.67
N TYR A 66 1.83 2.29 -5.21
CA TYR A 66 0.69 1.84 -4.41
C TYR A 66 0.96 0.47 -3.78
N GLN A 67 1.49 -0.48 -4.55
CA GLN A 67 1.88 -1.80 -4.05
C GLN A 67 3.04 -1.71 -3.05
N GLU A 68 4.03 -0.86 -3.32
CA GLU A 68 5.13 -0.58 -2.39
C GLU A 68 4.60 -0.04 -1.05
N ALA A 69 3.69 0.93 -1.09
CA ALA A 69 3.07 1.50 0.11
C ALA A 69 2.28 0.44 0.90
N LEU A 70 1.51 -0.41 0.23
CA LEU A 70 0.81 -1.53 0.89
C LEU A 70 1.75 -2.63 1.38
N GLY A 71 2.94 -2.74 0.80
CA GLY A 71 3.82 -3.90 0.95
C GLY A 71 3.24 -5.19 0.37
N ALA A 72 2.25 -5.09 -0.52
CA ALA A 72 1.51 -6.22 -1.08
C ALA A 72 1.33 -6.06 -2.59
N SER A 73 1.33 -7.18 -3.31
CA SER A 73 0.99 -7.19 -4.74
C SER A 73 -0.53 -7.23 -4.92
N VAL A 74 -1.08 -6.18 -5.55
CA VAL A 74 -2.51 -6.06 -5.84
C VAL A 74 -2.67 -6.00 -7.36
N PRO A 75 -3.30 -7.01 -7.99
CA PRO A 75 -3.55 -7.00 -9.44
C PRO A 75 -4.31 -5.74 -9.86
N ALA A 76 -3.92 -5.14 -10.98
CA ALA A 76 -4.50 -3.89 -11.47
C ALA A 76 -6.02 -3.97 -11.66
N GLU A 77 -6.51 -5.15 -12.04
CA GLU A 77 -7.93 -5.45 -12.30
C GLU A 77 -8.76 -5.48 -11.01
N LYS A 78 -8.13 -5.72 -9.86
CA LYS A 78 -8.79 -5.73 -8.54
C LYS A 78 -8.81 -4.35 -7.89
N LEU A 79 -8.10 -3.38 -8.47
CA LEU A 79 -7.98 -2.05 -7.91
C LEU A 79 -9.26 -1.24 -8.16
N ARG A 80 -9.93 -0.81 -7.08
CA ARG A 80 -11.14 0.01 -7.19
C ARG A 80 -10.88 1.32 -7.94
N TYR A 81 -11.90 1.86 -8.58
CA TYR A 81 -11.76 3.02 -9.45
C TYR A 81 -11.58 4.34 -8.68
N GLY A 82 -10.82 5.28 -9.24
CA GLY A 82 -10.66 6.62 -8.67
C GLY A 82 -10.02 6.62 -7.28
N PHE A 83 -10.69 7.25 -6.31
CA PHE A 83 -10.22 7.33 -4.92
C PHE A 83 -10.63 6.12 -4.09
N GLU A 84 -11.49 5.23 -4.59
CA GLU A 84 -12.03 4.10 -3.82
C GLU A 84 -10.95 3.09 -3.44
N CYS A 85 -9.84 3.04 -4.19
CA CYS A 85 -8.67 2.25 -3.79
C CYS A 85 -8.01 2.78 -2.52
N PHE A 86 -8.31 4.00 -2.08
CA PHE A 86 -7.80 4.54 -0.83
C PHE A 86 -8.79 4.42 0.32
N GLU A 87 -9.97 3.82 0.11
CA GLU A 87 -10.93 3.64 1.21
C GLU A 87 -10.33 2.79 2.32
N VAL A 88 -10.63 3.17 3.57
CA VAL A 88 -10.02 2.55 4.77
C VAL A 88 -10.10 1.03 4.72
N MET A 89 -11.30 0.50 4.45
CA MET A 89 -11.53 -0.95 4.43
C MET A 89 -10.75 -1.64 3.31
N PHE A 90 -10.68 -1.04 2.13
CA PHE A 90 -9.93 -1.62 1.01
C PHE A 90 -8.43 -1.67 1.31
N VAL A 91 -7.88 -0.58 1.86
CA VAL A 91 -6.45 -0.53 2.23
C VAL A 91 -6.16 -1.55 3.33
N VAL A 92 -6.97 -1.62 4.39
CA VAL A 92 -6.78 -2.58 5.49
C VAL A 92 -6.85 -4.04 5.01
N GLU A 93 -7.76 -4.35 4.08
CA GLU A 93 -7.89 -5.71 3.52
C GLU A 93 -6.71 -6.13 2.65
N ASN A 94 -6.00 -5.18 2.03
CA ASN A 94 -4.90 -5.45 1.11
C ASN A 94 -3.52 -5.08 1.69
N TYR A 95 -3.45 -4.61 2.93
CA TYR A 95 -2.20 -4.24 3.57
C TYR A 95 -1.45 -5.50 4.00
N ALA A 96 -0.20 -5.66 3.54
CA ALA A 96 0.64 -6.76 4.00
C ALA A 96 0.99 -6.54 5.47
N ASN A 97 0.86 -7.59 6.30
CA ASN A 97 1.42 -7.52 7.65
C ASN A 97 2.96 -7.61 7.58
N ASP A 98 3.63 -7.21 8.66
CA ASP A 98 5.10 -7.18 8.74
C ASP A 98 5.79 -8.51 8.38
N ALA A 99 5.15 -9.66 8.61
CA ALA A 99 5.65 -10.98 8.25
C ALA A 99 5.58 -11.27 6.74
N GLU A 100 4.58 -10.74 6.03
CA GLU A 100 4.53 -10.83 4.55
C GLU A 100 5.57 -9.90 3.91
N ARG A 101 5.75 -8.69 4.45
CA ARG A 101 6.84 -7.78 4.03
C ARG A 101 8.21 -8.42 4.22
N ALA A 102 8.45 -9.10 5.35
CA ALA A 102 9.70 -9.81 5.58
C ALA A 102 9.92 -10.96 4.58
N ARG A 103 8.86 -11.71 4.23
CA ARG A 103 8.93 -12.79 3.23
C ARG A 103 9.23 -12.28 1.82
N LEU A 104 8.60 -11.17 1.41
CA LEU A 104 8.87 -10.56 0.12
C LEU A 104 10.31 -10.05 0.01
N ASN A 105 10.83 -9.41 1.07
CA ASN A 105 12.21 -8.95 1.12
C ASN A 105 13.23 -10.10 1.00
N ILE A 106 12.96 -11.25 1.63
CA ILE A 106 13.81 -12.45 1.50
C ILE A 106 13.75 -13.01 0.06
N SER A 107 12.56 -13.02 -0.56
CA SER A 107 12.38 -13.49 -1.93
C SER A 107 13.12 -12.61 -2.94
N SER A 108 13.09 -11.29 -2.78
CA SER A 108 13.78 -10.34 -3.66
C SER A 108 15.31 -10.44 -3.58
N GLN A 109 15.88 -10.76 -2.41
CA GLN A 109 17.32 -10.99 -2.24
C GLN A 109 17.79 -12.33 -2.82
N SER A 110 16.90 -13.33 -2.89
CA SER A 110 17.23 -14.65 -3.47
C SER A 110 17.36 -14.64 -4.99
N SER A 111 16.66 -13.72 -5.68
CA SER A 111 16.72 -13.58 -7.15
C SER A 111 17.95 -12.84 -7.68
N GLU A 112 18.65 -12.07 -6.83
CA GLU A 112 19.89 -11.38 -7.22
C GLU A 112 21.14 -12.30 -7.09
N ALA A 113 21.03 -13.44 -6.43
CA ALA A 113 22.15 -14.36 -6.18
C ALA A 113 22.47 -15.32 -7.35
N TYR A 114 21.64 -15.39 -8.40
CA TYR A 114 21.83 -16.32 -9.54
C TYR A 114 22.39 -15.68 -10.82
N GLY A 115 22.87 -14.43 -10.75
CA GLY A 115 23.32 -13.68 -11.93
C GLY A 115 24.83 -13.71 -12.22
N ASN A 116 25.68 -14.31 -11.37
CA ASN A 116 27.12 -14.03 -11.42
C ASN A 116 28.07 -15.25 -11.47
N GLU A 117 27.62 -16.39 -11.97
CA GLU A 117 28.50 -17.53 -12.27
C GLU A 117 28.25 -18.04 -13.69
N LEU A 118 28.88 -17.40 -14.69
CA LEU A 118 29.17 -17.98 -16.02
C LEU A 118 30.11 -17.04 -16.79
N SER A 119 31.38 -16.99 -16.39
CA SER A 119 32.50 -16.58 -17.25
C SER A 119 33.83 -16.96 -16.60
N ALA A 120 34.34 -18.15 -16.95
CA ALA A 120 35.78 -18.45 -17.03
C ALA A 120 35.97 -19.88 -17.55
N GLU A 121 35.88 -20.05 -18.87
CA GLU A 121 36.64 -21.11 -19.56
C GLU A 121 37.64 -20.40 -20.48
N ALA A 122 38.93 -20.57 -20.17
CA ALA A 122 40.05 -20.28 -21.04
C ALA A 122 41.09 -21.39 -20.83
#